data_AF-A0A9W9YTL8-F1
#
_entry.id   AF-A0A9W9YTL8-F1
#
_cell.length_a   1.000
_cell.length_b   1.000
_cell.length_c   1.000
_cell.angle_alpha   90.00
_cell.angle_beta   90.00
_cell.angle_gamma   90.00
#
_symmetry.space_group_name_H-M   'P 1'
#
loop_
_entity.id
_entity.type
_entity.pdbx_description
1 polymer ?
#
loop_
_entity_poly.entity_id
_entity_poly.type
_entity_poly.pdbx_seq_one_letter_code
_entity_poly.pdbx_strand_id
1 'polypeptide(L)'
;MPAQATDEVDWNNQDPATVVYKIGIYGWRKRCIYFLILLIMVITIVNLSLVIWVMRVMDFNLDGMGKLRITDQGLKLYHGEAEFVNELRAKLIRPSQNSELKLQSTANVTVNARSPEGNITGSSS
;
A
#
# COMPACT_ATOMS: atom_id res chain seq x y z
N MET A 1 -18.67 45.67 62.05
CA MET A 1 -18.18 44.34 61.62
C MET A 1 -18.99 43.95 60.39
N PRO A 2 -18.46 44.01 59.16
CA PRO A 2 -19.23 43.64 57.97
C PRO A 2 -19.22 42.12 57.77
N ALA A 3 -20.37 41.56 57.40
CA ALA A 3 -20.58 40.15 57.13
C ALA A 3 -19.74 39.69 55.93
N GLN A 4 -19.01 38.58 56.09
CA GLN A 4 -18.32 37.91 55.00
C GLN A 4 -19.35 37.42 53.97
N ALA A 5 -19.34 38.00 52.77
CA ALA A 5 -19.93 37.39 51.59
C ALA A 5 -19.12 36.12 51.29
N THR A 6 -19.73 34.96 51.48
CA THR A 6 -19.19 33.68 51.07
C THR A 6 -19.26 33.60 49.55
N ASP A 7 -18.12 33.45 48.88
CA ASP A 7 -18.00 33.18 47.45
C ASP A 7 -18.51 31.75 47.13
N GLU A 8 -19.81 31.51 47.30
CA GLU A 8 -20.45 30.28 46.86
C GLU A 8 -20.55 30.27 45.33
N VAL A 9 -19.89 29.30 44.71
CA VAL A 9 -19.92 29.08 43.27
C VAL A 9 -21.33 28.60 42.88
N ASP A 10 -22.08 29.44 42.17
CA ASP A 10 -23.43 29.13 41.68
C ASP A 10 -23.38 28.11 40.53
N TRP A 11 -23.60 26.84 40.87
CA TRP A 11 -23.61 25.71 39.93
C TRP A 11 -24.81 25.71 38.96
N ASN A 12 -25.82 26.54 39.21
CA ASN A 12 -27.11 26.45 38.54
C ASN A 12 -27.25 27.45 37.38
N ASN A 13 -26.40 28.47 37.33
CA ASN A 13 -26.34 29.50 36.27
C ASN A 13 -24.98 29.52 35.57
N GLN A 14 -24.47 28.33 35.24
CA GLN A 14 -23.20 28.19 34.55
C GLN A 14 -23.39 28.39 33.04
N ASP A 15 -22.97 29.53 32.49
CA ASP A 15 -22.96 29.74 31.04
C ASP A 15 -22.17 28.62 30.36
N PRO A 16 -22.76 27.83 29.44
CA PRO A 16 -22.12 26.64 28.87
C PRO A 16 -20.81 26.99 28.13
N ALA A 17 -20.72 28.22 27.61
CA ALA A 17 -19.50 28.74 26.99
C ALA A 17 -18.32 28.84 27.98
N THR A 18 -18.57 29.19 29.24
CA THR A 18 -17.51 29.37 30.25
C THR A 18 -16.95 28.04 30.73
N VAL A 19 -17.78 26.99 30.80
CA VAL A 19 -17.37 25.64 31.18
C VAL A 19 -16.51 25.03 30.08
N VAL A 20 -16.95 25.12 28.82
CA VAL A 20 -16.18 24.64 27.66
C VAL A 20 -14.85 25.39 27.54
N TYR A 21 -14.81 26.69 27.86
CA TYR A 21 -13.59 27.49 27.90
C TYR A 21 -12.68 27.11 29.09
N LYS A 22 -13.22 26.80 30.27
CA LYS A 22 -12.44 26.36 31.46
C LYS A 22 -11.82 24.97 31.31
N ILE A 23 -12.47 24.04 30.61
CA ILE A 23 -11.86 22.75 30.28
C ILE A 23 -10.66 22.93 29.31
N GLY A 24 -10.66 24.03 28.55
CA GLY A 24 -9.71 24.29 27.47
C GLY A 24 -8.41 25.01 27.84
N ILE A 25 -8.28 25.66 29.00
CA ILE A 25 -7.11 26.53 29.24
C ILE A 25 -6.44 26.34 30.62
N TYR A 26 -5.11 26.11 30.54
CA TYR A 26 -4.04 26.30 31.55
C TYR A 26 -3.48 25.08 32.31
N GLY A 27 -2.44 24.47 31.74
CA GLY A 27 -1.42 23.67 32.45
C GLY A 27 -0.23 23.29 31.55
N TRP A 28 1.02 23.36 32.05
CA TRP A 28 2.27 23.09 31.29
C TRP A 28 2.30 21.68 30.68
N ARG A 29 1.79 20.67 31.40
CA ARG A 29 1.68 19.28 30.92
C ARG A 29 0.64 19.11 29.80
N LYS A 30 -0.44 19.90 29.80
CA LYS A 30 -1.46 19.85 28.74
C LYS A 30 -0.95 20.43 27.42
N ARG A 31 -0.06 21.42 27.46
CA ARG A 31 0.66 21.91 26.26
C ARG A 31 1.52 20.83 25.61
N CYS A 32 2.17 19.97 26.40
CA CYS A 32 2.87 18.80 25.87
C CYS A 32 1.92 17.82 25.17
N ILE A 33 0.71 17.60 25.72
CA ILE A 33 -0.30 16.75 25.08
C ILE A 33 -0.77 17.36 23.76
N TYR A 34 -1.03 18.67 23.69
CA TYR A 34 -1.38 19.32 22.43
C TYR A 34 -0.25 19.22 21.38
N PHE A 35 1.01 19.42 21.80
CA PHE A 35 2.15 19.25 20.91
C PHE A 35 2.33 17.80 20.45
N LEU A 36 2.15 16.84 21.35
CA LEU A 36 2.19 15.40 21.04
C LEU A 36 1.08 15.02 20.06
N ILE A 37 -0.15 15.46 20.29
CA ILE A 37 -1.29 15.20 19.39
C ILE A 37 -1.03 15.84 18.03
N LEU A 38 -0.53 17.08 17.98
CA LEU A 38 -0.16 17.76 16.75
C LEU A 38 0.94 17.00 15.99
N LEU A 39 1.99 16.57 16.70
CA LEU A 39 3.09 15.79 16.15
C LEU A 39 2.60 14.43 15.62
N ILE A 40 1.75 13.73 16.36
CA ILE A 40 1.11 12.49 15.91
C ILE A 40 0.28 12.76 14.65
N MET A 41 -0.50 13.83 14.60
CA MET A 41 -1.28 14.21 13.43
C MET A 41 -0.38 14.39 12.20
N VAL A 42 0.71 15.15 12.33
CA VAL A 42 1.68 15.36 11.24
C VAL A 42 2.30 14.03 10.80
N ILE A 43 2.74 13.19 11.75
CA ILE A 43 3.32 11.88 11.44
C ILE A 43 2.30 11.01 10.71
N THR A 44 1.03 10.99 11.12
CA THR A 44 0.00 10.20 10.44
C THR A 44 -0.25 10.67 9.01
N ILE A 45 -0.23 11.98 8.75
CA ILE A 45 -0.35 12.53 7.40
C ILE A 45 0.84 12.14 6.52
N VAL A 46 2.07 12.27 7.06
CA VAL A 46 3.28 11.86 6.35
C VAL A 46 3.30 10.37 6.11
N ASN A 47 2.90 9.56 7.09
CA ASN A 47 2.85 8.11 6.95
C ASN A 47 1.80 7.68 5.91
N LEU A 48 0.62 8.29 5.90
CA LEU A 48 -0.39 8.04 4.88
C LEU A 48 0.11 8.45 3.49
N SER A 49 0.79 9.59 3.40
CA SER A 49 1.41 10.05 2.16
C SER A 49 2.52 9.12 1.69
N LEU A 50 3.33 8.60 2.60
CA LEU A 50 4.42 7.65 2.32
C LEU A 50 3.86 6.30 1.91
N VAL A 51 2.80 5.81 2.55
CA VAL A 51 2.08 4.60 2.14
C VAL A 51 1.53 4.77 0.72
N ILE A 52 0.87 5.90 0.42
CA ILE A 52 0.39 6.20 -0.94
C ILE A 52 1.56 6.33 -1.93
N TRP A 53 2.67 6.93 -1.52
CA TRP A 53 3.87 7.08 -2.36
C TRP A 53 4.51 5.73 -2.66
N VAL A 54 4.66 4.84 -1.67
CA VAL A 54 5.17 3.47 -1.89
C VAL A 54 4.20 2.67 -2.75
N MET A 55 2.88 2.75 -2.51
CA MET A 55 1.87 2.11 -3.38
C MET A 55 1.99 2.61 -4.83
N ARG A 56 2.22 3.91 -5.02
CA ARG A 56 2.45 4.52 -6.35
C ARG A 56 3.78 4.10 -6.98
N VAL A 57 4.88 4.15 -6.22
CA VAL A 57 6.24 3.83 -6.69
C VAL A 57 6.37 2.35 -7.07
N MET A 58 5.66 1.47 -6.36
CA MET A 58 5.64 0.04 -6.66
C MET A 58 4.69 -0.34 -7.80
N ASP A 59 4.07 0.62 -8.49
CA ASP A 59 3.05 0.39 -9.51
C ASP A 59 1.92 -0.56 -9.03
N PHE A 60 1.58 -0.52 -7.73
CA PHE A 60 0.44 -1.24 -7.18
C PHE A 60 -0.84 -0.50 -7.56
N ASN A 61 -1.44 -0.87 -8.67
CA ASN A 61 -2.82 -0.51 -8.94
C ASN A 61 -3.73 -1.46 -8.14
N LEU A 62 -4.98 -1.07 -7.85
CA LEU A 62 -6.00 -1.94 -7.22
C LEU A 62 -6.23 -3.26 -7.99
N ASP A 63 -5.69 -3.34 -9.21
CA ASP A 63 -5.69 -4.49 -10.11
C ASP A 63 -4.51 -5.46 -9.93
N GLY A 64 -3.46 -5.14 -9.18
CA GLY A 64 -2.34 -6.05 -8.93
C GLY A 64 -0.96 -5.40 -8.72
N MET A 65 -0.02 -6.23 -8.26
CA MET A 65 1.38 -5.90 -8.01
C MET A 65 2.16 -5.92 -9.35
N GLY A 66 2.36 -4.74 -9.96
CA GLY A 66 3.09 -4.60 -11.22
C GLY A 66 2.34 -5.01 -12.49
N LYS A 67 3.03 -5.01 -13.63
CA LYS A 67 2.47 -5.28 -14.99
C LYS A 67 1.97 -6.71 -15.20
N LEU A 68 2.23 -7.60 -14.24
CA LEU A 68 1.91 -9.01 -14.25
C LEU A 68 0.65 -9.25 -13.39
N ARG A 69 -0.52 -9.34 -14.03
CA ARG A 69 -1.78 -9.53 -13.30
C ARG A 69 -2.04 -11.02 -13.11
N ILE A 70 -1.97 -11.48 -11.87
CA ILE A 70 -2.40 -12.83 -11.46
C ILE A 70 -3.93 -12.85 -11.56
N THR A 71 -4.45 -13.49 -12.61
CA THR A 71 -5.90 -13.73 -12.77
C THR A 71 -6.18 -15.19 -12.42
N ASP A 72 -7.42 -15.56 -12.06
CA ASP A 72 -7.83 -16.96 -11.80
C ASP A 72 -7.51 -17.95 -12.95
N GLN A 73 -7.24 -17.43 -14.16
CA GLN A 73 -6.92 -18.19 -15.36
C GLN A 73 -5.41 -18.31 -15.64
N GLY A 74 -4.54 -17.73 -14.79
CA GLY A 74 -3.08 -17.75 -14.93
C GLY A 74 -2.42 -16.36 -14.91
N LEU A 75 -1.10 -16.34 -15.16
CA LEU A 75 -0.30 -15.12 -15.26
C LEU A 75 -0.56 -14.46 -16.63
N LYS A 76 -1.13 -13.25 -16.63
CA LYS A 76 -1.37 -12.47 -17.86
C LYS A 76 -0.62 -11.15 -17.81
N LEU A 77 0.19 -10.92 -18.82
CA LEU A 77 0.92 -9.67 -19.02
C LEU A 77 0.05 -8.77 -19.90
N TYR A 78 -0.63 -7.81 -19.29
CA TYR A 78 -1.56 -6.96 -20.03
C TYR A 78 -0.80 -5.85 -20.76
N HIS A 79 0.19 -5.19 -20.12
CA HIS A 79 0.97 -4.09 -20.71
C HIS A 79 2.46 -4.18 -20.33
N GLY A 80 3.34 -4.51 -21.28
CA GLY A 80 4.79 -4.32 -21.17
C GLY A 80 5.64 -5.58 -21.23
N GLU A 81 6.94 -5.42 -20.95
CA GLU A 81 7.94 -6.49 -20.87
C GLU A 81 8.02 -7.02 -19.43
N ALA A 82 8.05 -8.34 -19.28
CA ALA A 82 8.28 -9.01 -18.00
C ALA A 82 9.70 -9.56 -17.98
N GLU A 83 10.49 -9.10 -17.03
CA GLU A 83 11.82 -9.63 -16.79
C GLU A 83 11.74 -10.65 -15.66
N PHE A 84 12.23 -11.87 -15.92
CA PHE A 84 12.28 -12.93 -14.93
C PHE A 84 13.73 -13.09 -14.46
N VAL A 85 13.95 -12.97 -13.16
CA VAL A 85 15.29 -13.09 -12.55
C VAL A 85 15.82 -14.52 -12.61
N ASN A 86 14.94 -15.52 -12.71
CA ASN A 86 15.27 -16.95 -12.69
C ASN A 86 14.50 -17.73 -13.77
N GLU A 87 14.76 -19.05 -13.85
CA GLU A 87 14.08 -19.96 -14.79
C GLU A 87 12.56 -19.89 -14.65
N LEU A 88 11.87 -19.61 -15.76
CA LEU A 88 10.42 -19.62 -15.84
C LEU A 88 9.93 -20.98 -16.32
N ARG A 89 9.26 -21.73 -15.44
CA ARG A 89 8.57 -22.97 -15.82
C ARG A 89 7.07 -22.77 -15.87
N ALA A 90 6.51 -22.85 -17.07
CA ALA A 90 5.07 -22.74 -17.29
C ALA A 90 4.52 -24.03 -17.92
N LYS A 91 3.33 -24.44 -17.48
CA LYS A 91 2.59 -25.57 -18.09
C LYS A 91 2.12 -25.24 -19.50
N LEU A 92 1.81 -23.97 -19.75
CA LEU A 92 1.25 -23.51 -21.01
C LEU A 92 1.67 -22.06 -21.26
N ILE A 93 2.30 -21.83 -22.40
CA ILE A 93 2.66 -20.49 -22.89
C ILE A 93 1.78 -20.23 -24.11
N ARG A 94 1.03 -19.13 -24.10
CA ARG A 94 0.18 -18.73 -25.23
C ARG A 94 0.52 -17.30 -25.62
N PRO A 95 0.63 -17.01 -26.92
CA PRO A 95 0.79 -15.64 -27.37
C PRO A 95 -0.48 -14.81 -27.09
N SER A 96 -0.33 -13.48 -27.06
CA SER A 96 -1.46 -12.55 -26.99
C SER A 96 -2.28 -12.61 -28.28
N GLN A 97 -3.55 -12.16 -28.22
CA GLN A 97 -4.51 -12.27 -29.33
C GLN A 97 -3.90 -11.85 -30.67
N ASN A 98 -3.88 -12.78 -31.63
CA ASN A 98 -3.33 -12.63 -32.99
C ASN A 98 -1.83 -12.27 -33.09
N SER A 99 -1.01 -12.64 -32.10
CA SER A 99 0.45 -12.49 -32.16
C SER A 99 1.18 -13.83 -32.30
N GLU A 100 2.34 -13.82 -32.95
CA GLU A 100 3.24 -14.97 -33.01
C GLU A 100 4.07 -15.06 -31.72
N LEU A 101 4.36 -16.29 -31.28
CA LEU A 101 5.28 -16.52 -30.17
C LEU A 101 6.72 -16.31 -30.66
N LYS A 102 7.35 -15.22 -30.23
CA LYS A 102 8.74 -14.91 -30.54
C LYS A 102 9.64 -15.29 -29.37
N LEU A 103 10.66 -16.11 -29.64
CA LEU A 103 11.76 -16.39 -28.72
C LEU A 103 13.03 -15.77 -29.30
N GLN A 104 13.67 -14.89 -28.54
CA GLN A 104 14.93 -14.27 -28.91
C GLN A 104 15.94 -14.51 -27.79
N SER A 105 17.16 -14.85 -28.17
CA SER A 105 18.27 -15.09 -27.25
C SER A 105 19.54 -14.51 -27.85
N THR A 106 20.40 -13.97 -27.00
CA THR A 106 21.76 -13.55 -27.38
C THR A 106 22.71 -14.74 -27.52
N ALA A 107 22.31 -15.89 -26.97
CA ALA A 107 23.04 -17.16 -27.02
C ALA A 107 22.21 -18.24 -27.73
N ASN A 108 22.75 -19.46 -27.81
CA ASN A 108 22.09 -20.59 -28.45
C ASN A 108 20.75 -20.93 -27.77
N VAL A 109 19.74 -21.28 -28.58
CA VAL A 109 18.40 -21.65 -28.10
C VAL A 109 18.18 -23.13 -28.36
N THR A 110 17.92 -23.92 -27.32
CA THR A 110 17.59 -25.34 -27.49
C THR A 110 16.12 -25.58 -27.15
N VAL A 111 15.38 -26.12 -28.11
CA VAL A 111 13.98 -26.53 -27.98
C VAL A 111 13.92 -28.05 -27.93
N ASN A 112 13.40 -28.61 -26.84
CA ASN A 112 13.23 -30.05 -26.68
C ASN A 112 11.74 -30.40 -26.58
N ALA A 113 11.25 -31.23 -27.48
CA ALA A 113 9.97 -31.92 -27.35
C ALA A 113 10.16 -33.18 -26.51
N ARG A 114 9.25 -33.40 -25.54
CA ARG A 114 9.36 -34.49 -24.57
C ARG A 114 8.04 -35.28 -24.50
N SER A 115 8.14 -36.61 -24.50
CA SER A 115 7.02 -37.54 -24.28
C SER A 115 6.47 -37.43 -22.85
N PRO A 116 5.21 -37.84 -22.58
CA PRO A 116 4.69 -37.99 -21.22
C PRO A 116 5.58 -38.81 -20.27
N GLU A 117 6.35 -39.79 -20.77
CA GLU A 117 7.30 -40.56 -19.93
C GLU A 117 8.60 -39.80 -19.60
N GLY A 118 8.78 -38.58 -20.11
CA GLY A 118 9.94 -37.74 -19.84
C GLY A 118 11.09 -37.88 -20.84
N ASN A 119 10.95 -38.74 -21.86
CA ASN A 119 11.97 -38.94 -22.90
C ASN A 119 11.92 -37.86 -23.99
N ILE A 120 13.06 -37.47 -24.55
CA ILE A 120 13.15 -36.45 -25.60
C ILE A 120 12.77 -37.07 -26.94
N THR A 121 11.71 -36.57 -27.57
CA THR A 121 11.19 -37.06 -28.85
C THR A 121 11.62 -36.21 -30.04
N GLY A 122 12.08 -34.98 -29.79
CA GLY A 122 12.63 -34.08 -30.80
C GLY A 122 13.46 -33.00 -30.13
N SER A 123 14.56 -32.61 -30.75
CA SER A 123 15.42 -31.53 -30.28
C SER A 123 15.83 -30.65 -31.46
N SER A 124 15.77 -29.33 -31.29
CA SER A 124 16.26 -28.34 -32.24
C SER A 124 17.12 -27.34 -31.47
N SER A 125 18.35 -27.12 -31.90
CA SER A 125 19.34 -26.24 -31.26
C SER A 125 19.81 -25.13 -32.19
#